data_AF-A0A958D7T8-F1
#
_entry.id   AF-A0A958D7T8-F1
#
_cell.length_a   1.000
_cell.length_b   1.000
_cell.length_c   1.000
_cell.angle_alpha   90.00
_cell.angle_beta   90.00
_cell.angle_gamma   90.00
#
_symmetry.space_group_name_H-M   'P 1'
#
loop_
_entity.id
_entity.type
_entity.pdbx_description
1 polymer ?
#
loop_
_entity_poly.entity_id
_entity_poly.type
_entity_poly.pdbx_seq_one_letter_code
_entity_poly.pdbx_strand_id
1 'polypeptide(L)'
;MRSQFWKSLFLIAVVATLAGIPPATDAQVSQQVTKRRIQTPLYDLSSTGLSVPDSATNNVPGAPQLPVKGFTVQVPMAESWAVTFESTGSQILPDSVVIPSVPVPDLNLNTPANWSSDLDSLPSAVPVVDQPDASIYAVNAFYPESPVVVGEAQIQNGQKVLPVRVFPFQYNPITHQVRYHPDIEVTVTVSGAGVPETTATVAEDYSGQAVPETAGRVLRIHTEQRGFYHLTYDDLLAAGVTVGPGGRNPNNFAMVYKGDPIDIQLTGADDNSFDQGDLVVFYAVPYDLGRYQDYNVYYFLEDGAAYASQIASRPVTASFTPTTASAITQTLHVEQNLDYRSTYERPKRDDHFFDTAVFANVSTPVVTRTYALTLDDPLAVSGDAKLSAVIHGGDDSNVTFNPDQSMRLRFNNQDIGMYQWDGSV
;
A
#
# COMPACT_ATOMS: atom_id res chain seq x y z
N MET A 1 -46.85 -9.16 -72.12
CA MET A 1 -47.08 -10.57 -72.51
C MET A 1 -45.72 -11.28 -72.64
N ARG A 2 -45.73 -12.61 -72.84
CA ARG A 2 -44.64 -13.47 -73.35
C ARG A 2 -43.88 -12.83 -74.55
N SER A 3 -42.65 -13.16 -74.92
CA SER A 3 -41.50 -13.93 -74.36
C SER A 3 -40.29 -13.71 -75.35
N GLN A 4 -39.13 -14.41 -75.43
CA GLN A 4 -38.55 -15.62 -74.81
C GLN A 4 -37.02 -15.72 -75.11
N PHE A 5 -36.30 -16.61 -74.41
CA PHE A 5 -34.90 -17.05 -74.70
C PHE A 5 -33.82 -15.95 -74.52
N TRP A 6 -32.49 -16.22 -74.48
CA TRP A 6 -31.66 -17.44 -74.66
C TRP A 6 -30.34 -17.23 -73.86
N LYS A 7 -29.51 -18.19 -73.43
CA LYS A 7 -29.35 -19.65 -73.67
C LYS A 7 -29.15 -20.38 -72.31
N SER A 8 -28.66 -21.62 -72.36
CA SER A 8 -27.94 -22.28 -71.25
C SER A 8 -26.65 -22.92 -71.81
N LEU A 9 -25.59 -22.99 -71.00
CA LEU A 9 -24.38 -23.77 -71.30
C LEU A 9 -23.91 -24.42 -69.99
N PHE A 10 -23.55 -25.69 -70.04
CA PHE A 10 -23.15 -26.46 -68.86
C PHE A 10 -21.72 -26.12 -68.43
N LEU A 11 -21.54 -25.96 -67.12
CA LEU A 11 -20.28 -26.31 -66.45
C LEU A 11 -20.62 -26.94 -65.09
N ILE A 12 -20.05 -28.12 -64.81
CA ILE A 12 -20.24 -28.79 -63.51
C ILE A 12 -19.17 -28.25 -62.57
N ALA A 13 -19.61 -27.58 -61.50
CA ALA A 13 -18.77 -27.20 -60.37
C ALA A 13 -19.34 -27.84 -59.10
N VAL A 14 -18.52 -28.65 -58.42
CA VAL A 14 -18.90 -29.24 -57.12
C VAL A 14 -18.75 -28.15 -56.07
N VAL A 15 -19.87 -27.60 -55.61
CA VAL A 15 -19.91 -26.66 -54.48
C VAL A 15 -20.25 -27.44 -53.23
N ALA A 16 -19.29 -27.56 -52.31
CA ALA A 16 -19.56 -28.07 -50.97
C ALA A 16 -20.48 -27.12 -50.22
N THR A 17 -21.57 -27.64 -49.66
CA THR A 17 -22.49 -26.86 -48.83
C THR A 17 -21.84 -26.52 -47.49
N LEU A 18 -21.18 -25.36 -47.41
CA LEU A 18 -20.92 -24.71 -46.13
C LEU A 18 -22.28 -24.38 -45.49
N ALA A 19 -22.63 -25.10 -44.42
CA ALA A 19 -23.76 -24.74 -43.59
C ALA A 19 -23.51 -23.35 -43.00
N GLY A 20 -24.52 -22.47 -43.05
CA GLY A 20 -24.35 -21.07 -42.68
C GLY A 20 -23.98 -20.92 -41.21
N ILE A 21 -22.89 -20.20 -40.94
CA ILE A 21 -22.61 -19.66 -39.60
C ILE A 21 -23.76 -18.69 -39.27
N PRO A 22 -24.50 -18.88 -38.16
CA PRO A 22 -25.52 -17.91 -37.77
C PRO A 22 -24.87 -16.56 -37.45
N PRO A 23 -25.56 -15.42 -37.69
CA PRO A 23 -25.01 -14.12 -37.34
C PRO A 23 -24.68 -14.07 -35.85
N ALA A 24 -23.54 -13.47 -35.50
CA ALA A 24 -23.11 -13.35 -34.11
C ALA A 24 -24.21 -12.71 -33.27
N THR A 25 -24.57 -13.35 -32.16
CA THR A 25 -25.59 -12.83 -31.25
C THR A 25 -25.07 -11.54 -30.62
N ASP A 26 -25.87 -10.48 -30.69
CA ASP A 26 -25.45 -9.14 -30.26
C ASP A 26 -25.16 -9.14 -28.75
N ALA A 27 -23.88 -9.05 -28.39
CA ALA A 27 -23.42 -9.26 -27.03
C ALA A 27 -23.90 -8.13 -26.12
N GLN A 28 -24.91 -8.43 -25.28
CA GLN A 28 -25.46 -7.48 -24.33
C GLN A 28 -24.38 -7.06 -23.32
N VAL A 29 -23.79 -5.88 -23.56
CA VAL A 29 -22.85 -5.22 -22.64
C VAL A 29 -23.61 -4.94 -21.33
N SER A 30 -23.33 -5.72 -20.29
CA SER A 30 -24.01 -5.62 -19.00
C SER A 30 -23.53 -4.39 -18.24
N GLN A 31 -24.15 -3.24 -18.51
CA GLN A 31 -23.86 -2.00 -17.81
C GLN A 31 -24.46 -2.03 -16.40
N GLN A 32 -23.61 -2.03 -15.38
CA GLN A 32 -24.06 -1.73 -14.02
C GLN A 32 -24.12 -0.21 -13.84
N VAL A 33 -25.26 0.28 -13.33
CA VAL A 33 -25.54 1.72 -13.20
C VAL A 33 -25.90 2.04 -11.77
N THR A 34 -25.00 2.71 -11.06
CA THR A 34 -25.23 3.20 -9.69
C THR A 34 -25.63 4.67 -9.72
N LYS A 35 -26.74 5.03 -9.07
CA LYS A 35 -27.22 6.42 -8.98
C LYS A 35 -27.15 6.95 -7.56
N ARG A 36 -26.70 8.19 -7.41
CA ARG A 36 -26.64 8.93 -6.14
C ARG A 36 -27.20 10.33 -6.32
N ARG A 37 -28.41 10.57 -5.83
CA ARG A 37 -29.06 11.88 -5.84
C ARG A 37 -28.72 12.68 -4.59
N ILE A 38 -28.41 13.95 -4.77
CA ILE A 38 -28.07 14.91 -3.72
C ILE A 38 -28.96 16.12 -3.90
N GLN A 39 -29.71 16.44 -2.85
CA GLN A 39 -30.61 17.59 -2.79
C GLN A 39 -30.19 18.50 -1.64
N THR A 40 -30.23 19.80 -1.86
CA THR A 40 -29.86 20.81 -0.86
C THR A 40 -30.88 21.94 -0.76
N PRO A 41 -32.18 21.64 -0.54
CA PRO A 41 -33.28 22.60 -0.66
C PRO A 41 -33.22 23.76 0.36
N LEU A 42 -32.35 23.66 1.37
CA LEU A 42 -32.06 24.69 2.36
C LEU A 42 -30.59 25.09 2.25
N TYR A 43 -30.32 26.39 2.21
CA TYR A 43 -28.99 26.99 2.31
C TYR A 43 -29.12 28.35 2.99
N ASP A 44 -28.01 28.85 3.53
CA ASP A 44 -27.90 30.23 4.04
C ASP A 44 -26.81 30.98 3.28
N LEU A 45 -27.16 32.14 2.74
CA LEU A 45 -26.29 33.02 1.97
C LEU A 45 -26.10 34.32 2.77
N SER A 46 -24.93 34.45 3.39
CA SER A 46 -24.53 35.62 4.17
C SER A 46 -23.56 36.52 3.39
N SER A 47 -23.35 37.74 3.85
CA SER A 47 -22.32 38.64 3.31
C SER A 47 -20.88 38.13 3.49
N THR A 48 -20.67 37.11 4.35
CA THR A 48 -19.36 36.54 4.71
C THR A 48 -19.13 35.13 4.17
N GLY A 49 -20.09 34.54 3.47
CA GLY A 49 -20.00 33.16 2.98
C GLY A 49 -21.34 32.44 2.88
N LEU A 50 -21.28 31.15 2.57
CA LEU A 50 -22.39 30.32 2.12
C LEU A 50 -22.37 28.98 2.85
N SER A 51 -23.51 28.54 3.39
CA SER A 51 -23.62 27.28 4.14
C SER A 51 -24.85 26.45 3.74
N VAL A 52 -24.77 25.14 3.97
CA VAL A 52 -25.82 24.15 3.64
C VAL A 52 -25.88 23.08 4.73
N PRO A 53 -27.06 22.74 5.28
CA PRO A 53 -27.20 21.64 6.23
C PRO A 53 -26.63 20.31 5.72
N ASP A 54 -26.05 19.55 6.64
CA ASP A 54 -25.44 18.23 6.39
C ASP A 54 -24.42 18.23 5.24
N SER A 55 -23.65 19.31 5.11
CA SER A 55 -22.54 19.48 4.15
C SER A 55 -21.25 19.80 4.89
N ALA A 56 -20.12 19.36 4.35
CA ALA A 56 -18.82 19.87 4.76
C ALA A 56 -18.51 21.18 4.01
N THR A 57 -17.51 21.93 4.49
CA THR A 57 -16.88 23.01 3.71
C THR A 57 -15.78 22.41 2.83
N ASN A 58 -15.49 23.05 1.69
CA ASN A 58 -14.30 22.78 0.90
C ASN A 58 -13.04 22.86 1.79
N ASN A 59 -12.11 21.92 1.60
CA ASN A 59 -10.88 21.77 2.37
C ASN A 59 -9.61 21.80 1.50
N VAL A 60 -9.73 22.21 0.23
CA VAL A 60 -8.59 22.43 -0.67
C VAL A 60 -7.98 23.80 -0.36
N PRO A 61 -6.74 23.90 0.13
CA PRO A 61 -6.10 25.18 0.48
C PRO A 61 -6.14 26.20 -0.68
N GLY A 62 -6.37 27.47 -0.36
CA GLY A 62 -6.44 28.57 -1.31
C GLY A 62 -7.69 28.61 -2.20
N ALA A 63 -8.47 27.53 -2.27
CA ALA A 63 -9.71 27.48 -3.03
C ALA A 63 -10.89 28.12 -2.26
N PRO A 64 -11.99 28.54 -2.91
CA PRO A 64 -13.17 29.07 -2.24
C PRO A 64 -13.80 28.11 -1.21
N GLN A 65 -14.20 28.63 -0.04
CA GLN A 65 -14.90 27.92 1.04
C GLN A 65 -16.35 27.54 0.68
N LEU A 66 -16.53 26.70 -0.35
CA LEU A 66 -17.86 26.26 -0.82
C LEU A 66 -18.39 25.04 -0.02
N PRO A 67 -19.70 24.97 0.25
CA PRO A 67 -20.32 23.74 0.74
C PRO A 67 -20.16 22.58 -0.24
N VAL A 68 -19.88 21.39 0.29
CA VAL A 68 -19.63 20.17 -0.48
C VAL A 68 -20.19 18.95 0.25
N LYS A 69 -20.80 18.02 -0.51
CA LYS A 69 -21.16 16.68 -0.01
C LYS A 69 -20.23 15.66 -0.66
N GLY A 70 -19.41 15.01 0.17
CA GLY A 70 -18.53 13.91 -0.25
C GLY A 70 -19.21 12.56 -0.07
N PHE A 71 -18.99 11.64 -1.00
CA PHE A 71 -19.31 10.23 -0.83
C PHE A 71 -18.33 9.36 -1.62
N THR A 72 -18.30 8.07 -1.30
CA THR A 72 -17.52 7.06 -2.01
C THR A 72 -18.41 6.15 -2.85
N VAL A 73 -17.87 5.66 -3.96
CA VAL A 73 -18.49 4.64 -4.82
C VAL A 73 -17.47 3.53 -5.06
N GLN A 74 -17.87 2.27 -4.86
CA GLN A 74 -17.03 1.14 -5.27
C GLN A 74 -17.07 1.01 -6.80
N VAL A 75 -15.90 0.88 -7.43
CA VAL A 75 -15.75 0.68 -8.88
C VAL A 75 -14.92 -0.57 -9.16
N PRO A 76 -15.03 -1.21 -10.34
CA PRO A 76 -14.27 -2.42 -10.63
C PRO A 76 -12.76 -2.17 -10.74
N MET A 77 -11.97 -3.20 -10.41
CA MET A 77 -10.51 -3.18 -10.54
C MET A 77 -10.06 -2.99 -11.99
N ALA A 78 -10.55 -3.84 -12.89
CA ALA A 78 -10.08 -3.93 -14.28
C ALA A 78 -11.01 -3.31 -15.34
N GLU A 79 -12.29 -3.10 -15.04
CA GLU A 79 -13.26 -2.57 -16.02
C GLU A 79 -13.22 -1.03 -16.10
N SER A 80 -13.65 -0.50 -17.25
CA SER A 80 -13.83 0.93 -17.44
C SER A 80 -15.15 1.40 -16.79
N TRP A 81 -15.07 2.54 -16.11
CA TRP A 81 -16.21 3.22 -15.51
C TRP A 81 -16.25 4.66 -15.97
N ALA A 82 -17.44 5.24 -16.01
CA ALA A 82 -17.69 6.64 -16.32
C ALA A 82 -18.60 7.24 -15.24
N VAL A 83 -18.27 8.46 -14.80
CA VAL A 83 -19.14 9.26 -13.94
C VAL A 83 -19.77 10.36 -14.76
N THR A 84 -21.10 10.42 -14.78
CA THR A 84 -21.90 11.51 -15.36
C THR A 84 -22.78 12.11 -14.28
N PHE A 85 -23.38 13.27 -14.55
CA PHE A 85 -24.37 13.86 -13.66
C PHE A 85 -25.44 14.61 -14.44
N GLU A 86 -26.64 14.66 -13.87
CA GLU A 86 -27.68 15.60 -14.25
C GLU A 86 -27.85 16.61 -13.11
N SER A 87 -28.14 17.88 -13.43
CA SER A 87 -28.49 18.89 -12.43
C SER A 87 -29.79 19.60 -12.81
N THR A 88 -30.81 19.41 -11.98
CA THR A 88 -32.15 19.98 -12.19
C THR A 88 -32.28 21.29 -11.43
N GLY A 89 -32.89 22.32 -12.04
CA GLY A 89 -33.15 23.61 -11.37
C GLY A 89 -31.90 24.50 -11.18
N SER A 90 -30.82 24.24 -11.90
CA SER A 90 -29.60 25.05 -11.90
C SER A 90 -29.89 26.51 -12.28
N GLN A 91 -29.39 27.47 -11.48
CA GLN A 91 -29.65 28.91 -11.65
C GLN A 91 -28.48 29.76 -11.14
N ILE A 92 -28.38 31.02 -11.59
CA ILE A 92 -27.50 32.03 -10.98
C ILE A 92 -28.30 32.74 -9.88
N LEU A 93 -27.73 32.87 -8.68
CA LEU A 93 -28.35 33.64 -7.60
C LEU A 93 -28.30 35.15 -7.93
N PRO A 94 -29.33 35.93 -7.56
CA PRO A 94 -29.39 37.36 -7.87
C PRO A 94 -28.36 38.18 -7.08
N ASP A 95 -28.03 37.73 -5.87
CA ASP A 95 -27.11 38.40 -4.96
C ASP A 95 -25.66 37.95 -5.18
N SER A 96 -24.75 38.91 -5.24
CA SER A 96 -23.30 38.68 -5.30
C SER A 96 -22.69 38.58 -3.91
N VAL A 97 -21.77 37.64 -3.70
CA VAL A 97 -21.13 37.37 -2.40
C VAL A 97 -19.61 37.27 -2.53
N VAL A 98 -18.87 37.70 -1.50
CA VAL A 98 -17.42 37.44 -1.39
C VAL A 98 -17.24 36.15 -0.60
N ILE A 99 -16.71 35.11 -1.24
CA ILE A 99 -16.45 33.82 -0.58
C ILE A 99 -14.95 33.74 -0.25
N PRO A 100 -14.57 33.61 1.03
CA PRO A 100 -13.17 33.57 1.45
C PRO A 100 -12.45 32.31 0.95
N SER A 101 -11.12 32.37 0.91
CA SER A 101 -10.29 31.21 0.59
C SER A 101 -10.22 30.24 1.78
N VAL A 102 -10.03 28.95 1.51
CA VAL A 102 -9.66 27.97 2.54
C VAL A 102 -8.24 28.32 3.02
N PRO A 103 -8.01 28.60 4.32
CA PRO A 103 -6.70 29.00 4.80
C PRO A 103 -5.60 27.98 4.46
N VAL A 104 -4.45 28.47 4.03
CA VAL A 104 -3.31 27.65 3.62
C VAL A 104 -2.43 27.36 4.84
N PRO A 105 -2.04 26.09 5.10
CA PRO A 105 -1.07 25.75 6.15
C PRO A 105 0.30 26.44 5.94
N ASP A 106 0.75 27.21 6.93
CA ASP A 106 1.98 28.03 6.87
C ASP A 106 3.04 27.56 7.89
N LEU A 107 3.30 26.24 7.90
CA LEU A 107 4.27 25.63 8.81
C LEU A 107 5.58 25.30 8.07
N ASN A 108 6.49 26.28 8.03
CA ASN A 108 7.80 26.11 7.37
C ASN A 108 8.85 25.43 8.27
N LEU A 109 8.80 24.10 8.34
CA LEU A 109 9.82 23.26 9.00
C LEU A 109 11.17 23.22 8.25
N ASN A 110 11.25 23.80 7.04
CA ASN A 110 12.44 23.81 6.20
C ASN A 110 13.25 25.12 6.33
N THR A 111 12.94 25.95 7.33
CA THR A 111 13.87 27.02 7.73
C THR A 111 15.13 26.41 8.35
N PRO A 112 16.31 27.03 8.23
CA PRO A 112 17.50 26.64 8.97
C PRO A 112 17.29 26.90 10.47
N ALA A 113 16.64 25.96 11.15
CA ALA A 113 16.47 26.00 12.59
C ALA A 113 17.85 25.97 13.24
N ASN A 114 18.17 27.03 14.00
CA ASN A 114 19.16 26.92 15.06
C ASN A 114 18.78 25.70 15.92
N TRP A 115 19.75 24.86 16.29
CA TRP A 115 19.53 23.60 17.03
C TRP A 115 19.06 23.79 18.50
N SER A 116 18.37 24.91 18.76
CA SER A 116 17.81 25.35 20.03
C SER A 116 16.43 26.02 19.84
N SER A 117 15.69 25.69 18.78
CA SER A 117 14.26 25.97 18.70
C SER A 117 13.54 25.11 19.74
N ASP A 118 13.22 25.69 20.90
CA ASP A 118 12.52 25.00 21.99
C ASP A 118 11.28 24.27 21.45
N LEU A 119 11.04 23.04 21.89
CA LEU A 119 9.83 22.31 21.48
C LEU A 119 8.55 23.03 21.96
N ASP A 120 8.66 23.75 23.10
CA ASP A 120 7.65 24.65 23.65
C ASP A 120 7.48 25.96 22.84
N SER A 121 8.36 26.25 21.87
CA SER A 121 8.26 27.40 20.95
C SER A 121 7.55 27.08 19.64
N LEU A 122 7.33 25.78 19.34
CA LEU A 122 6.48 25.37 18.21
C LEU A 122 5.01 25.71 18.51
N PRO A 123 4.24 26.21 17.53
CA PRO A 123 2.84 26.55 17.76
C PRO A 123 2.03 25.27 18.03
N SER A 124 1.18 25.30 19.06
CA SER A 124 0.35 24.16 19.49
C SER A 124 -0.75 23.74 18.49
N ALA A 125 -0.83 24.42 17.36
CA ALA A 125 -1.63 24.08 16.19
C ALA A 125 -0.89 24.55 14.93
N VAL A 126 -1.15 23.91 13.79
CA VAL A 126 -0.59 24.35 12.50
C VAL A 126 -1.07 25.77 12.19
N PRO A 127 -0.20 26.78 12.06
CA PRO A 127 -0.59 28.12 11.68
C PRO A 127 -1.12 28.13 10.24
N VAL A 128 -2.01 29.06 9.94
CA VAL A 128 -2.61 29.20 8.61
C VAL A 128 -2.62 30.66 8.15
N VAL A 129 -2.48 30.86 6.84
CA VAL A 129 -2.50 32.17 6.17
C VAL A 129 -3.68 32.22 5.19
N ASP A 130 -4.31 33.40 5.03
CA ASP A 130 -5.23 33.63 3.92
C ASP A 130 -4.41 33.90 2.66
N GLN A 131 -4.23 32.85 1.85
CA GLN A 131 -3.52 32.91 0.57
C GLN A 131 -4.43 32.30 -0.50
N PRO A 132 -5.31 33.11 -1.12
CA PRO A 132 -6.16 32.66 -2.21
C PRO A 132 -5.33 32.14 -3.39
N ASP A 133 -5.69 30.99 -3.93
CA ASP A 133 -5.00 30.39 -5.09
C ASP A 133 -5.24 31.27 -6.32
N ALA A 134 -4.15 31.84 -6.85
CA ALA A 134 -4.20 32.71 -8.02
C ALA A 134 -4.74 32.00 -9.29
N SER A 135 -4.58 30.67 -9.40
CA SER A 135 -5.15 29.89 -10.51
C SER A 135 -6.68 29.80 -10.47
N ILE A 136 -7.28 30.11 -9.32
CA ILE A 136 -8.73 30.23 -9.13
C ILE A 136 -9.13 31.70 -9.07
N TYR A 137 -8.60 32.45 -8.10
CA TYR A 137 -9.06 33.80 -7.76
C TYR A 137 -8.69 34.89 -8.78
N ALA A 138 -7.73 34.66 -9.69
CA ALA A 138 -7.46 35.57 -10.80
C ALA A 138 -8.25 35.22 -12.09
N VAL A 139 -9.07 34.17 -12.08
CA VAL A 139 -9.74 33.64 -13.28
C VAL A 139 -11.24 33.95 -13.25
N ASN A 140 -11.72 34.59 -14.32
CA ASN A 140 -13.15 34.90 -14.51
C ASN A 140 -13.92 33.66 -15.02
N ALA A 141 -13.98 32.63 -14.19
CA ALA A 141 -14.69 31.38 -14.44
C ALA A 141 -15.37 30.90 -13.14
N PHE A 142 -16.29 29.94 -13.26
CA PHE A 142 -16.92 29.31 -12.10
C PHE A 142 -16.03 28.18 -11.55
N TYR A 143 -15.69 28.24 -10.26
CA TYR A 143 -15.02 27.19 -9.50
C TYR A 143 -16.01 26.40 -8.63
N PRO A 144 -15.87 25.06 -8.50
CA PRO A 144 -15.12 24.19 -9.41
C PRO A 144 -15.72 24.26 -10.83
N GLU A 145 -14.97 23.88 -11.87
CA GLU A 145 -15.45 23.93 -13.26
C GLU A 145 -16.73 23.09 -13.48
N SER A 146 -16.77 21.91 -12.84
CA SER A 146 -17.93 21.02 -12.75
C SER A 146 -18.43 20.97 -11.31
N PRO A 147 -19.76 21.01 -11.06
CA PRO A 147 -20.33 20.84 -9.71
C PRO A 147 -20.12 19.41 -9.17
N VAL A 148 -19.76 18.44 -10.03
CA VAL A 148 -19.34 17.10 -9.63
C VAL A 148 -17.86 16.93 -9.95
N VAL A 149 -17.05 16.78 -8.91
CA VAL A 149 -15.60 16.58 -8.98
C VAL A 149 -15.27 15.17 -8.51
N VAL A 150 -14.63 14.40 -9.38
CA VAL A 150 -14.20 13.03 -9.12
C VAL A 150 -12.72 13.07 -8.73
N GLY A 151 -12.37 12.49 -7.58
CA GLY A 151 -10.98 12.33 -7.16
C GLY A 151 -10.36 11.03 -7.70
N GLU A 152 -9.07 10.82 -7.44
CA GLU A 152 -8.38 9.60 -7.83
C GLU A 152 -9.00 8.35 -7.19
N ALA A 153 -9.14 7.27 -7.97
CA ALA A 153 -9.62 5.99 -7.46
C ALA A 153 -8.54 5.35 -6.57
N GLN A 154 -8.87 5.07 -5.32
CA GLN A 154 -7.95 4.59 -4.29
C GLN A 154 -8.31 3.15 -3.91
N ILE A 155 -7.33 2.31 -3.55
CA ILE A 155 -7.61 0.96 -3.04
C ILE A 155 -7.69 1.01 -1.51
N GLN A 156 -8.82 0.57 -0.97
CA GLN A 156 -9.09 0.49 0.47
C GLN A 156 -9.68 -0.90 0.76
N ASN A 157 -9.04 -1.66 1.66
CA ASN A 157 -9.45 -3.01 2.06
C ASN A 157 -9.77 -3.95 0.86
N GLY A 158 -8.92 -3.95 -0.17
CA GLY A 158 -9.10 -4.76 -1.39
C GLY A 158 -10.18 -4.24 -2.35
N GLN A 159 -10.92 -3.19 -2.00
CA GLN A 159 -11.91 -2.56 -2.87
C GLN A 159 -11.32 -1.31 -3.53
N LYS A 160 -11.64 -1.07 -4.80
CA LYS A 160 -11.28 0.18 -5.50
C LYS A 160 -12.42 1.18 -5.30
N VAL A 161 -12.11 2.24 -4.59
CA VAL A 161 -13.06 3.22 -4.07
C VAL A 161 -12.81 4.55 -4.75
N LEU A 162 -13.84 5.07 -5.41
CA LEU A 162 -13.84 6.36 -6.09
C LEU A 162 -14.44 7.43 -5.17
N PRO A 163 -13.65 8.42 -4.71
CA PRO A 163 -14.17 9.55 -3.95
C PRO A 163 -14.83 10.56 -4.91
N VAL A 164 -16.11 10.86 -4.66
CA VAL A 164 -16.89 11.83 -5.44
C VAL A 164 -17.28 13.00 -4.52
N ARG A 165 -16.97 14.22 -4.97
CA ARG A 165 -17.31 15.47 -4.29
C ARG A 165 -18.34 16.22 -5.10
N VAL A 166 -19.49 16.49 -4.50
CA VAL A 166 -20.59 17.23 -5.15
C VAL A 166 -20.75 18.57 -4.46
N PHE A 167 -20.51 19.63 -5.22
CA PHE A 167 -20.67 21.02 -4.84
C PHE A 167 -22.05 21.49 -5.32
N PRO A 168 -23.00 21.79 -4.41
CA PRO A 168 -24.30 22.34 -4.81
C PRO A 168 -24.17 23.78 -5.34
N PHE A 169 -22.99 24.38 -5.25
CA PHE A 169 -22.72 25.74 -5.68
C PHE A 169 -21.39 25.84 -6.43
N GLN A 170 -21.36 26.64 -7.48
CA GLN A 170 -20.12 27.07 -8.16
C GLN A 170 -19.98 28.59 -8.00
N TYR A 171 -18.77 29.10 -7.80
CA TYR A 171 -18.49 30.51 -7.54
C TYR A 171 -17.53 31.11 -8.55
N ASN A 172 -17.84 32.31 -9.06
CA ASN A 172 -16.92 33.09 -9.88
C ASN A 172 -16.26 34.18 -9.02
N PRO A 173 -14.93 34.11 -8.76
CA PRO A 173 -14.24 35.04 -7.88
C PRO A 173 -14.01 36.43 -8.49
N ILE A 174 -14.24 36.62 -9.79
CA ILE A 174 -14.10 37.93 -10.47
C ILE A 174 -15.45 38.66 -10.58
N THR A 175 -16.55 37.93 -10.82
CA THR A 175 -17.90 38.55 -10.87
C THR A 175 -18.67 38.46 -9.55
N HIS A 176 -18.12 37.76 -8.55
CA HIS A 176 -18.77 37.43 -7.27
C HIS A 176 -20.12 36.69 -7.42
N GLN A 177 -20.39 36.11 -8.59
CA GLN A 177 -21.63 35.37 -8.89
C GLN A 177 -21.56 33.94 -8.36
N VAL A 178 -22.68 33.47 -7.83
CA VAL A 178 -22.88 32.08 -7.41
C VAL A 178 -23.88 31.40 -8.35
N ARG A 179 -23.50 30.26 -8.92
CA ARG A 179 -24.44 29.31 -9.53
C ARG A 179 -24.86 28.29 -8.48
N TYR A 180 -26.16 28.03 -8.37
CA TYR A 180 -26.77 27.10 -7.44
C TYR A 180 -27.41 25.93 -8.18
N HIS A 181 -27.18 24.72 -7.66
CA HIS A 181 -27.63 23.43 -8.15
C HIS A 181 -28.44 22.73 -7.04
N PRO A 182 -29.77 22.94 -6.96
CA PRO A 182 -30.60 22.44 -5.85
C PRO A 182 -30.74 20.91 -5.82
N ASP A 183 -30.59 20.27 -6.98
CA ASP A 183 -30.71 18.83 -7.19
C ASP A 183 -29.63 18.39 -8.18
N ILE A 184 -28.84 17.38 -7.79
CA ILE A 184 -27.81 16.76 -8.62
C ILE A 184 -27.96 15.24 -8.51
N GLU A 185 -28.18 14.56 -9.63
CA GLU A 185 -28.12 13.10 -9.70
C GLU A 185 -26.81 12.66 -10.37
N VAL A 186 -25.89 12.12 -9.57
CA VAL A 186 -24.66 11.49 -10.07
C VAL A 186 -24.99 10.07 -10.52
N THR A 187 -24.55 9.71 -11.72
CA THR A 187 -24.65 8.35 -12.27
C THR A 187 -23.25 7.82 -12.52
N VAL A 188 -22.95 6.64 -11.97
CA VAL A 188 -21.72 5.88 -12.25
C VAL A 188 -22.09 4.67 -13.09
N THR A 189 -21.64 4.67 -14.34
CA THR A 189 -21.84 3.57 -15.29
C THR A 189 -20.56 2.75 -15.39
N VAL A 190 -20.67 1.46 -15.14
CA VAL A 190 -19.62 0.45 -15.34
C VAL A 190 -19.86 -0.25 -16.69
N SER A 191 -18.81 -0.39 -17.49
CA SER A 191 -18.87 -1.00 -18.82
C SER A 191 -18.08 -2.32 -18.86
N GLY A 192 -18.67 -3.36 -18.28
CA GLY A 192 -18.13 -4.72 -18.38
C GLY A 192 -18.40 -5.33 -19.76
N ALA A 193 -17.35 -5.89 -20.38
CA ALA A 193 -17.52 -6.78 -21.53
C ALA A 193 -18.10 -8.11 -21.01
N GLY A 194 -19.34 -8.43 -21.38
CA GLY A 194 -20.08 -9.55 -20.80
C GLY A 194 -19.34 -10.89 -20.94
N VAL A 195 -18.83 -11.41 -19.83
CA VAL A 195 -18.08 -12.68 -19.77
C VAL A 195 -19.07 -13.85 -19.74
N PRO A 196 -19.07 -14.76 -20.73
CA PRO A 196 -19.80 -16.01 -20.62
C PRO A 196 -19.14 -16.93 -19.59
N GLU A 197 -19.96 -17.58 -18.77
CA GLU A 197 -19.55 -18.46 -17.67
C GLU A 197 -18.75 -19.69 -18.18
N THR A 198 -17.42 -19.67 -18.08
CA THR A 198 -16.56 -20.87 -18.25
C THR A 198 -15.24 -20.75 -17.49
N THR A 199 -15.08 -21.64 -16.52
CA THR A 199 -13.88 -22.24 -15.92
C THR A 199 -12.47 -21.67 -16.20
N ALA A 200 -11.92 -21.02 -15.18
CA ALA A 200 -10.52 -21.02 -14.71
C ALA A 200 -9.32 -20.89 -15.70
N THR A 201 -8.49 -19.89 -15.41
CA THR A 201 -7.03 -20.09 -15.28
C THR A 201 -6.51 -19.09 -14.24
N VAL A 202 -5.86 -19.58 -13.17
CA VAL A 202 -5.34 -18.71 -12.10
C VAL A 202 -3.94 -18.22 -12.46
N ALA A 203 -3.73 -16.92 -12.39
CA ALA A 203 -2.43 -16.28 -12.58
C ALA A 203 -2.33 -15.04 -11.67
N GLU A 204 -1.71 -15.25 -10.50
CA GLU A 204 -1.14 -14.26 -9.56
C GLU A 204 -1.84 -12.88 -9.49
N ASP A 205 -2.86 -12.78 -8.64
CA ASP A 205 -3.30 -11.52 -8.04
C ASP A 205 -2.96 -11.54 -6.54
N TYR A 206 -2.12 -10.63 -6.07
CA TYR A 206 -1.76 -10.49 -4.65
C TYR A 206 -2.88 -9.77 -3.87
N SER A 207 -4.12 -10.23 -4.02
CA SER A 207 -5.25 -9.80 -3.19
C SER A 207 -5.40 -10.75 -2.00
N GLY A 208 -5.20 -10.19 -0.81
CA GLY A 208 -5.38 -10.90 0.46
C GLY A 208 -6.80 -11.41 0.62
N GLN A 209 -7.05 -12.64 0.18
CA GLN A 209 -8.26 -13.40 0.50
C GLN A 209 -8.41 -13.39 2.02
N ALA A 210 -9.50 -12.81 2.51
CA ALA A 210 -9.86 -12.94 3.91
C ALA A 210 -10.09 -14.43 4.17
N VAL A 211 -9.33 -15.01 5.10
CA VAL A 211 -9.57 -16.39 5.56
C VAL A 211 -11.05 -16.50 5.94
N PRO A 212 -11.84 -17.41 5.34
CA PRO A 212 -13.27 -17.44 5.55
C PRO A 212 -13.63 -17.59 7.03
N GLU A 213 -14.65 -16.87 7.48
CA GLU A 213 -15.18 -16.99 8.86
C GLU A 213 -15.63 -18.43 9.21
N THR A 214 -15.77 -19.29 8.20
CA THR A 214 -16.10 -20.72 8.30
C THR A 214 -14.92 -21.62 8.71
N ALA A 215 -13.66 -21.18 8.60
CA ALA A 215 -12.47 -22.05 8.65
C ALA A 215 -11.96 -22.42 10.07
N GLY A 216 -12.88 -22.53 11.04
CA GLY A 216 -12.56 -22.84 12.43
C GLY A 216 -11.75 -21.75 13.12
N ARG A 217 -10.77 -22.15 13.94
CA ARG A 217 -9.89 -21.22 14.66
C ARG A 217 -8.66 -20.87 13.82
N VAL A 218 -8.40 -19.57 13.71
CA VAL A 218 -7.23 -19.03 13.01
C VAL A 218 -6.19 -18.54 14.01
N LEU A 219 -4.96 -19.03 13.91
CA LEU A 219 -3.81 -18.53 14.69
C LEU A 219 -2.93 -17.62 13.82
N ARG A 220 -2.35 -16.59 14.43
CA ARG A 220 -1.35 -15.72 13.79
C ARG A 220 0.04 -16.17 14.20
N ILE A 221 0.84 -16.61 13.24
CA ILE A 221 2.24 -17.00 13.42
C ILE A 221 3.12 -15.85 12.91
N HIS A 222 4.05 -15.37 13.73
CA HIS A 222 5.02 -14.33 13.34
C HIS A 222 6.34 -14.98 12.94
N THR A 223 6.94 -14.50 11.85
CA THR A 223 8.22 -15.04 11.32
C THR A 223 9.08 -13.90 10.78
N GLU A 224 10.35 -13.85 11.16
CA GLU A 224 11.26 -12.74 10.86
C GLU A 224 12.20 -13.08 9.69
N GLN A 225 12.83 -14.25 9.77
CA GLN A 225 13.90 -14.67 8.87
C GLN A 225 13.42 -15.67 7.81
N ARG A 226 14.18 -15.78 6.71
CA ARG A 226 13.98 -16.81 5.69
C ARG A 226 14.33 -18.19 6.25
N GLY A 227 13.41 -19.15 6.23
CA GLY A 227 13.72 -20.52 6.67
C GLY A 227 12.51 -21.43 6.74
N PHE A 228 12.76 -22.68 7.17
CA PHE A 228 11.70 -23.58 7.62
C PHE A 228 11.41 -23.34 9.10
N TYR A 229 10.14 -23.15 9.40
CA TYR A 229 9.59 -23.03 10.75
C TYR A 229 8.73 -24.27 11.04
N HIS A 230 8.46 -24.52 12.31
CA HIS A 230 7.58 -25.59 12.74
C HIS A 230 6.66 -25.13 13.87
N LEU A 231 5.47 -25.72 13.96
CA LEU A 231 4.60 -25.68 15.13
C LEU A 231 4.58 -27.09 15.73
N THR A 232 4.86 -27.21 17.02
CA THR A 232 4.82 -28.47 17.77
C THR A 232 3.42 -28.78 18.32
N TYR A 233 3.23 -30.00 18.80
CA TYR A 233 2.10 -30.37 19.68
C TYR A 233 1.86 -29.36 20.81
N ASP A 234 2.91 -28.98 21.54
CA ASP A 234 2.82 -28.12 22.71
C ASP A 234 2.47 -26.66 22.33
N ASP A 235 2.94 -26.16 21.18
CA ASP A 235 2.58 -24.84 20.65
C ASP A 235 1.09 -24.76 20.30
N LEU A 236 0.58 -25.77 19.59
CA LEU A 236 -0.83 -25.84 19.19
C LEU A 236 -1.73 -26.04 20.42
N LEU A 237 -1.33 -26.87 21.39
CA LEU A 237 -2.05 -27.06 22.64
C LEU A 237 -2.07 -25.78 23.50
N ALA A 238 -0.94 -25.07 23.61
CA ALA A 238 -0.85 -23.81 24.34
C ALA A 238 -1.66 -22.68 23.67
N ALA A 239 -1.72 -22.64 22.34
CA ALA A 239 -2.63 -21.79 21.60
C ALA A 239 -4.11 -22.18 21.82
N GLY A 240 -4.37 -23.43 22.21
CA GLY A 240 -5.70 -23.99 22.47
C GLY A 240 -6.39 -24.58 21.24
N VAL A 241 -5.63 -25.11 20.29
CA VAL A 241 -6.12 -26.05 19.27
C VAL A 241 -6.37 -27.38 19.98
N THR A 242 -7.44 -28.09 19.60
CA THR A 242 -7.70 -29.42 20.16
C THR A 242 -6.83 -30.46 19.45
N VAL A 243 -5.65 -30.76 20.01
CA VAL A 243 -4.68 -31.75 19.49
C VAL A 243 -4.70 -33.06 20.27
N GLY A 244 -4.08 -34.10 19.75
CA GLY A 244 -4.04 -35.45 20.32
C GLY A 244 -5.22 -36.36 19.94
N PRO A 245 -5.36 -37.54 20.58
CA PRO A 245 -6.32 -38.56 20.18
C PRO A 245 -7.77 -38.10 20.31
N GLY A 246 -8.47 -38.01 19.17
CA GLY A 246 -9.84 -37.48 19.08
C GLY A 246 -9.93 -35.94 18.96
N GLY A 247 -8.80 -35.26 18.73
CA GLY A 247 -8.75 -33.84 18.41
C GLY A 247 -9.11 -33.51 16.95
N ARG A 248 -8.59 -32.40 16.44
CA ARG A 248 -8.67 -32.01 15.03
C ARG A 248 -7.86 -32.98 14.18
N ASN A 249 -8.40 -33.40 13.04
CA ASN A 249 -7.63 -34.17 12.05
C ASN A 249 -6.59 -33.23 11.41
N PRO A 250 -5.28 -33.52 11.50
CA PRO A 250 -4.25 -32.66 10.93
C PRO A 250 -4.30 -32.58 9.40
N ASN A 251 -4.97 -33.51 8.71
CA ASN A 251 -5.24 -33.38 7.27
C ASN A 251 -6.17 -32.19 6.92
N ASN A 252 -6.85 -31.59 7.91
CA ASN A 252 -7.57 -30.33 7.75
C ASN A 252 -6.69 -29.11 8.07
N PHE A 253 -5.45 -29.28 8.54
CA PHE A 253 -4.57 -28.15 8.83
C PHE A 253 -4.10 -27.47 7.53
N ALA A 254 -4.08 -26.15 7.57
CA ALA A 254 -3.59 -25.32 6.48
C ALA A 254 -2.82 -24.11 7.01
N MET A 255 -2.04 -23.49 6.12
CA MET A 255 -1.33 -22.24 6.39
C MET A 255 -1.56 -21.29 5.21
N VAL A 256 -1.87 -20.03 5.50
CA VAL A 256 -2.15 -18.98 4.52
C VAL A 256 -1.21 -17.80 4.71
N TYR A 257 -0.69 -17.25 3.62
CA TYR A 257 0.20 -16.10 3.59
C TYR A 257 -0.23 -15.12 2.50
N LYS A 258 -0.40 -13.84 2.85
CA LYS A 258 -0.90 -12.78 1.95
C LYS A 258 -2.20 -13.10 1.18
N GLY A 259 -2.98 -14.09 1.65
CA GLY A 259 -4.24 -14.55 1.04
C GLY A 259 -4.15 -15.96 0.43
N ASP A 260 -2.96 -16.38 0.01
CA ASP A 260 -2.77 -17.64 -0.69
C ASP A 260 -2.48 -18.81 0.27
N PRO A 261 -2.95 -20.03 -0.03
CA PRO A 261 -2.45 -21.25 0.60
C PRO A 261 -0.93 -21.37 0.41
N ILE A 262 -0.22 -21.84 1.45
CA ILE A 262 1.16 -22.30 1.31
C ILE A 262 1.29 -23.78 1.67
N ASP A 263 2.28 -24.43 1.07
CA ASP A 263 2.60 -25.82 1.36
C ASP A 263 3.10 -25.98 2.80
N ILE A 264 2.43 -26.85 3.56
CA ILE A 264 2.92 -27.37 4.85
C ILE A 264 3.45 -28.80 4.68
N GLN A 265 4.30 -29.25 5.59
CA GLN A 265 4.60 -30.67 5.75
C GLN A 265 4.13 -31.10 7.14
N LEU A 266 3.25 -32.09 7.19
CA LEU A 266 2.93 -32.81 8.41
C LEU A 266 3.98 -33.91 8.65
N THR A 267 4.27 -34.19 9.91
CA THR A 267 5.16 -35.30 10.32
C THR A 267 4.54 -36.04 11.50
N GLY A 268 4.68 -37.37 11.54
CA GLY A 268 4.09 -38.26 12.56
C GLY A 268 2.60 -38.55 12.37
N ALA A 269 1.83 -37.54 11.98
CA ALA A 269 0.37 -37.47 11.78
C ALA A 269 -0.29 -38.44 10.75
N ASP A 270 0.37 -39.52 10.33
CA ASP A 270 -0.14 -40.49 9.34
C ASP A 270 -1.40 -41.24 9.80
N ASP A 271 -1.70 -41.26 11.10
CA ASP A 271 -2.86 -41.95 11.69
C ASP A 271 -4.13 -41.09 11.80
N ASN A 272 -4.06 -39.80 11.41
CA ASN A 272 -5.09 -38.75 11.60
C ASN A 272 -5.20 -38.19 13.02
N SER A 273 -4.24 -38.46 13.91
CA SER A 273 -4.01 -37.69 15.13
C SER A 273 -2.85 -36.71 14.94
N PHE A 274 -2.75 -35.74 15.85
CA PHE A 274 -1.58 -34.85 15.93
C PHE A 274 -1.05 -34.96 17.36
N ASP A 275 -0.05 -35.80 17.54
CA ASP A 275 0.41 -36.33 18.82
C ASP A 275 1.76 -35.74 19.28
N GLN A 276 2.20 -36.08 20.49
CA GLN A 276 3.42 -35.49 21.06
C GLN A 276 4.68 -35.99 20.34
N GLY A 277 5.22 -35.12 19.48
CA GLY A 277 6.35 -35.40 18.59
C GLY A 277 6.08 -34.93 17.15
N ASP A 278 4.81 -34.72 16.81
CA ASP A 278 4.37 -34.27 15.50
C ASP A 278 4.65 -32.78 15.28
N LEU A 279 4.93 -32.43 14.02
CA LEU A 279 5.23 -31.06 13.60
C LEU A 279 4.40 -30.66 12.39
N VAL A 280 3.89 -29.42 12.40
CA VAL A 280 3.45 -28.69 11.20
C VAL A 280 4.63 -27.84 10.72
N VAL A 281 5.35 -28.30 9.71
CA VAL A 281 6.52 -27.62 9.14
C VAL A 281 6.08 -26.74 7.96
N PHE A 282 6.60 -25.53 7.83
CA PHE A 282 6.30 -24.62 6.71
C PHE A 282 7.49 -23.73 6.38
N TYR A 283 7.54 -23.21 5.14
CA TYR A 283 8.61 -22.29 4.71
C TYR A 283 8.13 -20.84 4.76
N ALA A 284 8.91 -19.96 5.40
CA ALA A 284 8.62 -18.54 5.51
C ALA A 284 9.70 -17.66 4.84
N VAL A 285 9.28 -16.46 4.43
CA VAL A 285 10.14 -15.41 3.87
C VAL A 285 10.15 -14.19 4.79
N PRO A 286 11.24 -13.39 4.79
CA PRO A 286 11.29 -12.15 5.55
C PRO A 286 10.31 -11.11 5.00
N TYR A 287 9.97 -10.11 5.82
CA TYR A 287 9.10 -9.02 5.43
C TYR A 287 9.72 -8.18 4.30
N ASP A 288 8.91 -7.86 3.29
CA ASP A 288 9.32 -7.27 2.01
C ASP A 288 8.76 -5.86 1.76
N LEU A 289 7.91 -5.34 2.65
CA LEU A 289 7.04 -4.18 2.37
C LEU A 289 7.25 -2.93 3.24
N GLY A 290 8.30 -2.87 4.07
CA GLY A 290 8.90 -1.58 4.50
C GLY A 290 9.15 -1.37 6.00
N ARG A 291 9.02 -0.11 6.44
CA ARG A 291 9.66 0.49 7.63
C ARG A 291 8.94 0.28 8.97
N TYR A 292 7.86 -0.50 9.00
CA TYR A 292 6.87 -0.45 10.11
C TYR A 292 6.71 -1.77 10.88
N GLN A 293 7.37 -2.83 10.44
CA GLN A 293 7.43 -4.14 11.10
C GLN A 293 8.63 -4.92 10.56
N ASP A 294 9.17 -5.82 11.36
CA ASP A 294 10.32 -6.69 11.09
C ASP A 294 9.91 -8.15 10.80
N TYR A 295 8.69 -8.55 11.18
CA TYR A 295 8.11 -9.87 10.93
C TYR A 295 7.02 -9.89 9.86
N ASN A 296 6.83 -11.04 9.23
CA ASN A 296 5.64 -11.42 8.47
C ASN A 296 4.59 -12.09 9.36
N VAL A 297 3.32 -12.01 8.94
CA VAL A 297 2.20 -12.73 9.58
C VAL A 297 1.72 -13.85 8.66
N TYR A 298 1.84 -15.08 9.14
CA TYR A 298 1.25 -16.28 8.55
C TYR A 298 0.00 -16.67 9.36
N TYR A 299 -1.01 -17.24 8.70
CA TYR A 299 -2.27 -17.61 9.32
C TYR A 299 -2.44 -19.13 9.28
N PHE A 300 -2.39 -19.78 10.45
CA PHE A 300 -2.64 -21.21 10.59
C PHE A 300 -4.13 -21.47 10.82
N LEU A 301 -4.69 -22.48 10.18
CA LEU A 301 -6.11 -22.83 10.21
C LEU A 301 -6.28 -24.25 10.76
N GLU A 302 -7.01 -24.43 11.86
CA GLU A 302 -7.26 -25.77 12.43
C GLU A 302 -8.35 -26.58 11.70
N ASP A 303 -9.15 -25.93 10.84
CA ASP A 303 -10.16 -26.55 9.98
C ASP A 303 -10.17 -25.91 8.58
N GLY A 304 -8.98 -25.87 7.98
CA GLY A 304 -8.68 -25.24 6.70
C GLY A 304 -8.62 -26.20 5.51
N ALA A 305 -9.39 -27.29 5.49
CA ALA A 305 -9.27 -28.35 4.47
C ALA A 305 -9.38 -27.88 3.00
N ALA A 306 -10.08 -26.76 2.74
CA ALA A 306 -10.15 -26.14 1.41
C ALA A 306 -8.87 -25.37 0.99
N TYR A 307 -7.96 -25.14 1.94
CA TYR A 307 -6.68 -24.44 1.83
C TYR A 307 -5.48 -25.35 2.14
N ALA A 308 -5.72 -26.65 2.40
CA ALA A 308 -4.67 -27.61 2.75
C ALA A 308 -3.80 -27.94 1.53
N SER A 309 -2.57 -27.44 1.51
CA SER A 309 -1.54 -27.77 0.51
C SER A 309 -0.33 -28.42 1.20
N GLN A 310 0.32 -29.36 0.52
CA GLN A 310 1.36 -30.22 1.10
C GLN A 310 2.68 -30.10 0.32
N ILE A 311 3.81 -30.00 1.03
CA ILE A 311 5.16 -29.90 0.44
C ILE A 311 5.44 -31.14 -0.41
N ALA A 312 5.45 -30.96 -1.72
CA ALA A 312 5.61 -32.05 -2.67
C ALA A 312 6.99 -32.69 -2.60
N SER A 313 7.05 -33.97 -2.22
CA SER A 313 8.28 -34.76 -2.30
C SER A 313 8.64 -35.10 -3.75
N ARG A 314 9.94 -35.17 -4.05
CA ARG A 314 10.46 -35.69 -5.33
C ARG A 314 11.70 -36.54 -5.09
N PRO A 315 11.88 -37.67 -5.81
CA PRO A 315 13.11 -38.45 -5.72
C PRO A 315 14.28 -37.64 -6.29
N VAL A 316 15.40 -37.61 -5.57
CA VAL A 316 16.64 -36.96 -6.02
C VAL A 316 17.78 -37.95 -5.79
N THR A 317 18.57 -38.23 -6.83
CA THR A 317 19.80 -39.01 -6.67
C THR A 317 20.81 -38.15 -5.92
N ALA A 318 21.20 -38.57 -4.71
CA ALA A 318 22.19 -37.86 -3.91
C ALA A 318 23.58 -37.91 -4.58
N SER A 319 23.96 -36.83 -5.26
CA SER A 319 25.27 -36.69 -5.92
C SER A 319 26.45 -36.59 -4.96
N PHE A 320 26.18 -36.44 -3.66
CA PHE A 320 27.13 -36.40 -2.56
C PHE A 320 26.46 -36.95 -1.31
N THR A 321 27.24 -37.53 -0.39
CA THR A 321 26.77 -37.77 0.98
C THR A 321 26.81 -36.43 1.72
N PRO A 322 25.68 -35.93 2.27
CA PRO A 322 25.70 -34.69 3.04
C PRO A 322 26.51 -34.91 4.33
N THR A 323 27.69 -34.31 4.38
CA THR A 323 28.42 -34.14 5.64
C THR A 323 27.69 -33.09 6.47
N THR A 324 27.46 -33.39 7.75
CA THR A 324 26.93 -32.41 8.70
C THR A 324 27.84 -31.18 8.72
N ALA A 325 27.29 -29.99 8.54
CA ALA A 325 28.06 -28.75 8.58
C ALA A 325 28.62 -28.55 9.99
N SER A 326 29.94 -28.67 10.15
CA SER A 326 30.65 -28.41 11.41
C SER A 326 31.02 -26.94 11.61
N ALA A 327 30.61 -26.08 10.68
CA ALA A 327 30.85 -24.64 10.66
C ALA A 327 29.77 -23.97 9.82
N ILE A 328 29.30 -22.80 10.26
CA ILE A 328 28.43 -21.91 9.48
C ILE A 328 28.91 -20.46 9.62
N THR A 329 28.75 -19.65 8.56
CA THR A 329 29.06 -18.22 8.62
C THR A 329 27.89 -17.47 9.25
N GLN A 330 28.10 -16.88 10.42
CA GLN A 330 27.15 -15.94 11.03
C GLN A 330 27.43 -14.50 10.59
N THR A 331 26.39 -13.66 10.55
CA THR A 331 26.50 -12.21 10.40
C THR A 331 25.98 -11.56 11.67
N LEU A 332 26.85 -10.85 12.39
CA LEU A 332 26.47 -10.08 13.58
C LEU A 332 26.16 -8.63 13.18
N HIS A 333 24.97 -8.16 13.52
CA HIS A 333 24.56 -6.75 13.38
C HIS A 333 24.62 -6.04 14.74
N VAL A 334 24.90 -4.74 14.76
CA VAL A 334 25.40 -4.06 15.97
C VAL A 334 24.85 -2.63 16.19
N GLU A 335 23.99 -2.12 15.29
CA GLU A 335 23.34 -0.83 15.50
C GLU A 335 22.10 -0.98 16.39
N GLN A 336 21.81 0.04 17.20
CA GLN A 336 20.71 0.03 18.18
C GLN A 336 19.56 1.00 17.82
N ASN A 337 19.61 1.68 16.66
CA ASN A 337 18.55 2.56 16.15
C ASN A 337 18.00 3.55 17.19
N LEU A 338 18.93 4.25 17.87
CA LEU A 338 18.68 5.11 19.02
C LEU A 338 18.34 6.57 18.65
N ASP A 339 18.76 7.03 17.47
CA ASP A 339 18.72 8.44 17.07
C ASP A 339 18.06 8.60 15.68
N TYR A 340 17.01 9.43 15.57
CA TYR A 340 16.21 9.58 14.36
C TYR A 340 16.48 10.91 13.66
N ARG A 341 17.06 10.87 12.45
CA ARG A 341 17.54 12.05 11.72
C ARG A 341 16.80 12.24 10.40
N SER A 342 15.55 12.70 10.49
CA SER A 342 14.69 13.03 9.34
C SER A 342 15.25 14.07 8.37
N THR A 343 16.25 14.86 8.78
CA THR A 343 16.87 15.93 7.99
C THR A 343 18.13 15.50 7.23
N TYR A 344 18.62 14.27 7.41
CA TYR A 344 19.79 13.78 6.67
C TYR A 344 19.40 13.36 5.26
N GLU A 345 20.17 13.79 4.25
CA GLU A 345 19.88 13.50 2.84
C GLU A 345 20.13 12.04 2.50
N ARG A 346 19.11 11.18 2.71
CA ARG A 346 19.14 9.76 2.36
C ARG A 346 18.03 9.39 1.36
N PRO A 347 18.18 8.28 0.61
CA PRO A 347 17.13 7.80 -0.29
C PRO A 347 15.80 7.60 0.45
N LYS A 348 14.67 7.95 -0.16
CA LYS A 348 13.32 7.88 0.45
C LYS A 348 12.90 6.48 0.96
N ARG A 349 13.62 5.42 0.58
CA ARG A 349 13.38 4.02 1.03
C ARG A 349 14.34 3.57 2.14
N ASP A 350 15.41 4.31 2.39
CA ASP A 350 16.35 4.04 3.47
C ASP A 350 15.74 4.46 4.81
N ASP A 351 16.10 3.74 5.88
CA ASP A 351 15.81 4.23 7.21
C ASP A 351 16.71 5.42 7.58
N HIS A 352 16.26 6.21 8.54
CA HIS A 352 16.90 7.41 9.08
C HIS A 352 17.06 7.31 10.60
N PHE A 353 16.85 6.12 11.16
CA PHE A 353 17.43 5.76 12.45
C PHE A 353 18.94 5.50 12.28
N PHE A 354 19.68 5.85 13.32
CA PHE A 354 21.12 5.68 13.47
C PHE A 354 21.43 5.25 14.91
N ASP A 355 22.66 4.80 15.17
CA ASP A 355 23.17 4.61 16.52
C ASP A 355 23.63 5.97 17.13
N THR A 356 24.59 5.94 18.04
CA THR A 356 25.03 7.04 18.88
C THR A 356 25.91 8.01 18.10
N ALA A 357 25.41 9.24 17.89
CA ALA A 357 26.17 10.32 17.25
C ALA A 357 27.55 10.56 17.90
N VAL A 358 28.55 10.86 17.06
CA VAL A 358 29.96 11.03 17.44
C VAL A 358 30.42 12.45 17.06
N PHE A 359 30.34 13.38 18.01
CA PHE A 359 30.64 14.80 17.77
C PHE A 359 32.01 15.21 18.33
N ALA A 360 33.00 15.34 17.45
CA ALA A 360 34.30 15.93 17.77
C ALA A 360 34.28 17.46 17.60
N ASN A 361 35.07 18.19 18.40
CA ASN A 361 35.19 19.65 18.33
C ASN A 361 36.50 20.13 18.99
N VAL A 362 36.78 21.43 18.99
CA VAL A 362 38.02 22.01 19.54
C VAL A 362 38.30 21.69 21.03
N SER A 363 37.25 21.43 21.83
CA SER A 363 37.37 21.03 23.24
C SER A 363 37.48 19.50 23.42
N THR A 364 36.95 18.74 22.47
CA THR A 364 36.96 17.26 22.45
C THR A 364 37.37 16.78 21.05
N PRO A 365 38.66 16.88 20.66
CA PRO A 365 39.11 16.68 19.28
C PRO A 365 39.12 15.21 18.82
N VAL A 366 38.92 14.27 19.75
CA VAL A 366 38.72 12.85 19.46
C VAL A 366 37.61 12.34 20.34
N VAL A 367 36.57 11.77 19.73
CA VAL A 367 35.54 10.98 20.42
C VAL A 367 35.64 9.54 19.93
N THR A 368 35.35 8.58 20.80
CA THR A 368 35.37 7.15 20.47
C THR A 368 34.07 6.49 20.91
N ARG A 369 33.62 5.54 20.10
CA ARG A 369 32.58 4.56 20.44
C ARG A 369 33.19 3.17 20.32
N THR A 370 32.66 2.22 21.07
CA THR A 370 33.19 0.86 21.13
C THR A 370 32.01 -0.07 21.33
N TYR A 371 31.79 -0.94 20.35
CA TYR A 371 30.73 -1.94 20.38
C TYR A 371 31.33 -3.28 20.80
N ALA A 372 30.63 -4.01 21.67
CA ALA A 372 31.03 -5.36 22.07
C ALA A 372 30.44 -6.37 21.07
N LEU A 373 31.31 -7.18 20.46
CA LEU A 373 30.91 -8.21 19.49
C LEU A 373 30.83 -9.56 20.20
N THR A 374 29.66 -9.89 20.73
CA THR A 374 29.39 -11.22 21.29
C THR A 374 29.16 -12.20 20.14
N LEU A 375 30.11 -13.11 19.94
CA LEU A 375 29.99 -14.20 18.96
C LEU A 375 29.32 -15.41 19.61
N ASP A 376 28.43 -16.06 18.87
CA ASP A 376 27.84 -17.34 19.24
C ASP A 376 28.66 -18.51 18.64
N ASP A 377 28.85 -19.57 19.43
CA ASP A 377 29.80 -20.69 19.25
C ASP A 377 31.02 -20.41 18.33
N PRO A 378 31.90 -19.45 18.67
CA PRO A 378 32.98 -19.02 17.79
C PRO A 378 34.09 -20.08 17.66
N LEU A 379 34.29 -20.57 16.44
CA LEU A 379 35.37 -21.51 16.12
C LEU A 379 36.75 -20.90 16.42
N ALA A 380 37.53 -21.57 17.27
CA ALA A 380 38.88 -21.15 17.69
C ALA A 380 39.96 -21.42 16.60
N VAL A 381 39.70 -21.00 15.36
CA VAL A 381 40.59 -21.16 14.20
C VAL A 381 40.83 -19.82 13.51
N SER A 382 41.95 -19.69 12.79
CA SER A 382 42.23 -18.52 11.95
C SER A 382 41.37 -18.53 10.69
N GLY A 383 40.69 -17.42 10.39
CA GLY A 383 39.94 -17.21 9.15
C GLY A 383 39.69 -15.73 8.88
N ASP A 384 39.22 -15.41 7.69
CA ASP A 384 38.92 -14.04 7.28
C ASP A 384 37.54 -13.59 7.82
N ALA A 385 37.46 -12.36 8.31
CA ALA A 385 36.21 -11.74 8.74
C ALA A 385 35.93 -10.46 7.92
N LYS A 386 34.69 -10.27 7.48
CA LYS A 386 34.25 -9.05 6.80
C LYS A 386 33.51 -8.14 7.77
N LEU A 387 34.10 -6.98 8.08
CA LEU A 387 33.39 -5.88 8.71
C LEU A 387 32.76 -4.99 7.61
N SER A 388 31.50 -4.60 7.80
CA SER A 388 30.83 -3.56 7.03
C SER A 388 30.36 -2.49 8.02
N ALA A 389 30.46 -1.22 7.66
CA ALA A 389 29.94 -0.11 8.44
C ALA A 389 29.29 0.91 7.51
N VAL A 390 28.17 1.47 7.93
CA VAL A 390 27.54 2.64 7.32
C VAL A 390 27.70 3.78 8.31
N ILE A 391 28.19 4.92 7.83
CA ILE A 391 28.48 6.12 8.63
C ILE A 391 27.99 7.29 7.79
N HIS A 392 27.37 8.28 8.42
CA HIS A 392 26.81 9.47 7.77
C HIS A 392 27.45 10.72 8.40
N GLY A 393 27.94 11.64 7.58
CA GLY A 393 28.61 12.87 7.99
C GLY A 393 27.66 13.93 8.55
N GLY A 394 28.18 14.80 9.42
CA GLY A 394 27.47 16.03 9.77
C GLY A 394 27.54 17.04 8.63
N ASP A 395 26.57 17.96 8.57
CA ASP A 395 26.73 19.21 7.83
C ASP A 395 27.42 20.23 8.76
N ASP A 396 28.72 20.47 8.60
CA ASP A 396 29.37 21.65 9.16
C ASP A 396 29.32 22.79 8.14
N SER A 397 28.47 23.78 8.43
CA SER A 397 28.36 25.05 7.70
C SER A 397 29.70 25.80 7.51
N ASN A 398 30.75 25.44 8.23
CA ASN A 398 32.09 26.02 8.16
C ASN A 398 32.98 25.35 7.10
N VAL A 399 32.76 25.72 5.83
CA VAL A 399 33.53 25.33 4.61
C VAL A 399 35.05 25.61 4.63
N THR A 400 35.64 25.95 5.78
CA THR A 400 37.08 26.19 5.97
C THR A 400 37.87 24.89 6.14
N PHE A 401 37.21 23.78 6.49
CA PHE A 401 37.82 22.46 6.61
C PHE A 401 37.42 21.56 5.44
N ASN A 402 38.38 20.84 4.87
CA ASN A 402 38.22 19.92 3.75
C ASN A 402 39.36 18.89 3.80
N PRO A 403 39.08 17.58 3.94
CA PRO A 403 37.80 17.02 4.41
C PRO A 403 37.46 17.54 5.82
N ASP A 404 36.19 17.86 6.07
CA ASP A 404 35.67 18.21 7.41
C ASP A 404 35.38 16.95 8.25
N GLN A 405 34.95 15.86 7.62
CA GLN A 405 34.67 14.59 8.30
C GLN A 405 35.91 13.66 8.35
N SER A 406 36.13 13.01 9.50
CA SER A 406 37.18 12.00 9.66
C SER A 406 36.82 10.95 10.72
N MET A 407 36.83 9.67 10.32
CA MET A 407 36.67 8.54 11.23
C MET A 407 37.78 7.50 11.06
N ARG A 408 38.12 6.83 12.17
CA ARG A 408 39.12 5.76 12.23
C ARG A 408 38.48 4.49 12.76
N LEU A 409 38.52 3.42 11.98
CA LEU A 409 37.90 2.14 12.31
C LEU A 409 38.94 1.19 12.91
N ARG A 410 38.57 0.53 14.01
CA ARG A 410 39.45 -0.36 14.80
C ARG A 410 38.73 -1.64 15.19
N PHE A 411 39.47 -2.74 15.25
CA PHE A 411 38.99 -4.04 15.73
C PHE A 411 40.06 -4.65 16.64
N ASN A 412 39.70 -4.96 17.89
CA ASN A 412 40.63 -5.45 18.93
C ASN A 412 41.93 -4.64 19.00
N ASN A 413 41.79 -3.31 19.02
CA ASN A 413 42.86 -2.28 18.98
C ASN A 413 43.77 -2.27 17.74
N GLN A 414 43.55 -3.13 16.75
CA GLN A 414 44.19 -3.01 15.43
C GLN A 414 43.50 -1.91 14.61
N ASP A 415 44.28 -1.08 13.91
CA ASP A 415 43.77 -0.10 12.96
C ASP A 415 43.37 -0.80 11.64
N ILE A 416 42.09 -0.71 11.27
CA ILE A 416 41.58 -1.21 9.97
C ILE A 416 41.78 -0.14 8.90
N GLY A 417 41.49 1.12 9.23
CA GLY A 417 41.57 2.22 8.27
C GLY A 417 41.16 3.56 8.85
N MET A 418 41.43 4.61 8.07
CA MET A 418 40.96 5.97 8.29
C MET A 418 40.19 6.40 7.04
N TYR A 419 39.01 6.95 7.24
CA TYR A 419 38.07 7.38 6.22
C TYR A 419 37.79 8.86 6.43
N GLN A 420 37.81 9.64 5.34
CA GLN A 420 37.62 11.09 5.38
C GLN A 420 36.78 11.50 4.17
N TRP A 421 35.88 12.45 4.36
CA TRP A 421 34.95 12.92 3.34
C TRP A 421 34.51 14.36 3.63
N ASP A 422 33.74 14.94 2.70
CA ASP A 422 33.20 16.28 2.80
C ASP A 422 31.68 16.24 3.05
N GLY A 423 31.23 16.88 4.13
CA GLY A 423 29.83 17.18 4.43
C GLY A 423 28.92 15.99 4.76
N SER A 424 27.61 16.23 4.64
CA SER A 424 26.54 15.28 5.01
C SER A 424 26.31 14.19 3.96
N VAL A 425 27.25 13.25 3.85
CA VAL A 425 27.15 11.99 3.08
C VAL A 425 27.64 10.78 3.88
#